data_AF-A0A7W8DW11-F1
#
_entry.id   AF-A0A7W8DW11-F1
#
_cell.length_a   1.000
_cell.length_b   1.000
_cell.length_c   1.000
_cell.angle_alpha   90.00
_cell.angle_beta   90.00
_cell.angle_gamma   90.00
#
_symmetry.space_group_name_H-M   'P 1'
#
loop_
_entity.id
_entity.type
_entity.pdbx_description
1 polymer ?
#
loop_
_entity_poly.entity_id
_entity_poly.type
_entity_poly.pdbx_seq_one_letter_code
_entity_poly.pdbx_strand_id
1 'polypeptide(L)' 'MFAFTETSPSGTGRPESVFISWLLWQPRGADLAVEALKEVQKLARCRNADPDIARLKALFASLAGADGPAH' A
#
# COMPACT_ATOMS: atom_id res chain seq x y z
N MET A 1 18.63 21.26 7.14
CA MET A 1 19.34 19.97 7.03
C MET A 1 18.29 18.89 7.26
N PHE A 2 17.70 18.35 6.18
CA PHE A 2 16.69 17.29 6.31
C PHE A 2 17.41 16.02 6.73
N ALA A 3 17.23 15.63 8.00
CA ALA A 3 17.62 14.32 8.47
C ALA A 3 16.72 13.31 7.77
N PHE A 4 17.18 12.82 6.61
CA PHE A 4 16.72 11.57 6.03
C PHE A 4 17.15 10.52 7.05
N THR A 5 16.31 10.25 8.05
CA THR A 5 16.54 9.09 8.92
C THR A 5 16.55 7.90 7.99
N GLU A 6 17.73 7.33 7.89
CA GLU A 6 18.10 6.11 7.20
C GLU A 6 17.17 4.98 7.67
N THR A 7 15.95 4.95 7.13
CA THR A 7 15.10 3.77 7.19
C THR A 7 15.82 2.75 6.31
N SER A 8 16.47 1.78 6.94
CA SER A 8 17.12 0.66 6.26
C SER A 8 16.29 0.21 5.05
N PRO A 9 16.92 -0.11 3.91
CA PRO A 9 16.23 -0.80 2.83
C PRO A 9 15.98 -2.25 3.28
N SER A 10 15.14 -2.44 4.30
CA SER A 10 14.63 -3.75 4.68
C SER A 10 13.60 -4.13 3.63
N GLY A 11 14.11 -4.55 2.47
CA GLY A 11 13.41 -5.37 1.48
C GLY A 11 13.10 -6.76 2.05
N THR A 12 12.53 -6.82 3.24
CA THR A 12 12.11 -8.04 3.91
C THR A 12 10.59 -8.09 3.88
N GLY A 13 10.04 -8.49 2.73
CA GLY A 13 8.78 -9.23 2.54
C GLY A 13 7.48 -8.81 3.23
N ARG A 14 7.44 -7.75 4.04
CA ARG A 14 6.27 -7.39 4.83
C ARG A 14 5.36 -6.45 4.04
N PRO A 15 4.05 -6.69 4.02
CA PRO A 15 3.09 -5.91 3.24
C PRO A 15 3.05 -4.43 3.68
N GLU A 16 3.28 -4.14 4.96
CA GLU A 16 3.32 -2.77 5.47
C GLU A 16 4.49 -1.96 4.90
N SER A 17 5.68 -2.56 4.78
CA SER A 17 6.84 -1.87 4.22
C SER A 17 6.63 -1.55 2.74
N VAL A 18 6.06 -2.49 1.97
CA VAL A 18 5.73 -2.29 0.56
C VAL A 18 4.70 -1.17 0.40
N PHE A 19 3.67 -1.14 1.26
CA PHE A 19 2.66 -0.09 1.29
C PHE A 19 3.26 1.29 1.58
N ILE A 20 4.15 1.41 2.59
CA ILE A 20 4.82 2.67 2.91
C ILE A 20 5.73 3.12 1.76
N SER A 21 6.52 2.22 1.17
CA SER A 21 7.35 2.54 0.00
C SER A 21 6.49 3.03 -1.18
N TRP A 22 5.33 2.41 -1.40
CA TRP A 22 4.40 2.83 -2.44
C TRP A 22 3.85 4.25 -2.18
N LEU A 23 3.49 4.57 -0.93
CA LEU A 23 3.02 5.91 -0.54
C LEU A 23 4.06 6.99 -0.81
N LEU A 24 5.32 6.71 -0.47
CA LEU A 24 6.43 7.65 -0.68
C LEU A 24 6.74 7.88 -2.16
N TRP A 25 6.36 6.96 -3.03
CA TRP A 25 6.58 7.05 -4.47
C TRP A 25 5.43 7.72 -5.24
N GLN A 26 4.35 8.12 -4.56
CA GLN A 26 3.20 8.75 -5.21
C GLN A 26 3.53 10.14 -5.76
N PRO A 27 3.03 10.50 -6.95
CA PRO A 27 3.24 11.83 -7.50
C PRO A 27 2.55 12.90 -6.66
N ARG A 28 3.12 14.11 -6.65
CA ARG A 28 2.52 15.24 -5.93
C ARG A 28 1.16 15.58 -6.52
N GLY A 29 0.13 15.61 -5.67
CA GLY A 29 -1.25 15.83 -6.08
C GLY A 29 -1.97 14.59 -6.62
N ALA A 30 -1.37 13.39 -6.52
CA ALA A 30 -2.07 12.15 -6.80
C ALA A 30 -3.23 11.94 -5.82
N ASP A 31 -4.36 11.46 -6.35
CA ASP A 31 -5.45 10.98 -5.52
C ASP A 31 -5.09 9.59 -4.98
N LEU A 32 -4.61 9.57 -3.74
CA LEU A 32 -4.13 8.35 -3.08
C LEU A 32 -5.20 7.25 -3.03
N ALA A 33 -6.49 7.61 -2.93
CA ALA A 33 -7.57 6.65 -2.89
C ALA A 33 -7.78 5.98 -4.26
N VAL A 34 -7.74 6.77 -5.34
CA VAL A 34 -7.83 6.27 -6.71
C VAL A 34 -6.63 5.38 -7.06
N GLU A 35 -5.41 5.80 -6.70
CA GLU A 35 -4.21 5.02 -6.94
C GLU A 35 -4.20 3.72 -6.12
N ALA A 36 -4.64 3.77 -4.86
CA ALA A 36 -4.78 2.58 -4.02
C ALA A 36 -5.78 1.59 -4.62
N LEU A 37 -6.91 2.07 -5.15
CA LEU A 37 -7.90 1.21 -5.80
C LEU A 37 -7.34 0.49 -7.04
N LYS A 38 -6.46 1.15 -7.80
CA LYS A 38 -5.75 0.52 -8.93
C LYS A 38 -4.86 -0.62 -8.44
N GLU A 39 -4.14 -0.43 -7.33
CA GLU A 39 -3.30 -1.48 -6.74
C GLU A 39 -4.14 -2.64 -6.19
N VAL A 40 -5.28 -2.38 -5.53
CA VAL A 40 -6.22 -3.43 -5.10
C VAL A 40 -6.67 -4.29 -6.27
N GLN A 41 -6.98 -3.68 -7.42
CA GLN A 41 -7.41 -4.40 -8.62
C GLN A 41 -6.27 -5.22 -9.25
N LYS A 42 -5.03 -4.71 -9.22
CA LYS A 42 -3.85 -5.48 -9.67
C LYS A 42 -3.63 -6.69 -8.76
N LEU A 43 -3.67 -6.50 -7.44
CA LEU A 43 -3.51 -7.58 -6.46
C LEU A 43 -4.67 -8.57 -6.49
N ALA A 44 -5.89 -8.15 -6.83
CA ALA A 44 -7.03 -9.06 -6.99
C ALA A 44 -6.85 -10.05 -8.16
N ARG A 45 -6.00 -9.74 -9.13
CA ARG A 45 -5.65 -10.65 -10.24
C ARG A 45 -4.54 -11.63 -9.88
N CYS A 46 -3.83 -11.42 -8.76
CA CYS A 46 -2.88 -12.40 -8.25
C CYS A 46 -3.64 -13.62 -7.75
N ARG A 47 -3.42 -14.76 -8.40
CA ARG A 47 -4.06 -16.04 -8.09
C ARG A 47 -3.46 -16.75 -6.87
N ASN A 48 -2.35 -16.24 -6.33
CA ASN A 48 -1.69 -16.81 -5.18
C ASN A 48 -2.44 -16.43 -3.90
N ALA A 49 -2.79 -17.45 -3.12
CA ALA A 49 -3.36 -17.33 -1.77
C ALA A 49 -2.27 -16.99 -0.75
N ASP A 50 -1.46 -15.98 -1.08
CA ASP A 50 -0.40 -15.51 -0.21
C ASP A 50 -0.99 -14.57 0.85
N PRO A 51 -0.80 -14.85 2.15
CA PRO A 51 -1.37 -14.05 3.23
C PRO A 51 -0.80 -12.63 3.27
N ASP A 52 0.43 -12.41 2.83
CA ASP A 52 1.03 -11.08 2.75
C ASP A 52 0.40 -10.26 1.62
N ILE A 53 0.10 -10.88 0.46
CA ILE A 53 -0.66 -10.23 -0.62
C ILE A 53 -2.08 -9.87 -0.18
N ALA A 54 -2.76 -10.75 0.56
CA ALA A 54 -4.09 -10.46 1.10
C ALA A 54 -4.05 -9.27 2.07
N ARG A 55 -3.03 -9.22 2.94
CA ARG A 55 -2.83 -8.14 3.91
C ARG A 55 -2.45 -6.81 3.23
N LEU A 56 -1.61 -6.85 2.21
CA LEU A 56 -1.27 -5.69 1.38
C LEU A 56 -2.52 -5.13 0.70
N LYS A 57 -3.35 -5.99 0.13
CA LYS A 57 -4.63 -5.60 -0.48
C LYS A 57 -5.57 -4.92 0.53
N ALA A 58 -5.61 -5.41 1.78
CA ALA A 58 -6.41 -4.80 2.83
C ALA A 58 -5.94 -3.38 3.19
N LEU A 59 -4.61 -3.15 3.27
CA LEU A 59 -4.06 -1.81 3.50
C LEU A 59 -4.46 -0.82 2.39
N PHE A 60 -4.37 -1.24 1.13
CA PHE A 60 -4.81 -0.41 0.01
C PHE A 60 -6.33 -0.20 -0.02
N ALA A 61 -7.13 -1.21 0.32
CA ALA A 61 -8.58 -1.09 0.40
C ALA A 61 -9.02 -0.09 1.49
N SER A 62 -8.35 -0.12 2.64
CA SER A 62 -8.58 0.85 3.73
C SER A 62 -8.22 2.27 3.29
N LEU A 63 -7.08 2.46 2.61
CA LEU A 63 -6.69 3.76 2.05
C LEU A 63 -7.67 4.26 0.97
N ALA A 64 -8.20 3.37 0.14
CA ALA A 64 -9.17 3.70 -0.90
C ALA A 64 -10.56 4.06 -0.33
N GLY A 65 -10.77 3.97 0.98
CA GLY A 65 -12.08 4.17 1.61
C GLY A 65 -13.08 3.05 1.30
N ALA A 66 -12.60 1.90 0.81
CA ALA A 66 -13.43 0.72 0.57
C ALA A 66 -13.73 -0.03 1.89
N ASP A 67 -12.86 0.15 2.90
CA ASP A 67 -13.15 -0.15 4.30
C ASP A 67 -13.80 1.11 4.90
N GLY A 68 -15.04 1.39 4.47
CA GLY A 68 -15.79 2.55 4.97
C GLY A 68 -15.89 2.50 6.52
N PRO A 69 -16.04 3.65 7.19
CA PRO A 69 -16.26 3.64 8.63
C PRO A 69 -17.54 2.85 8.90
N ALA A 70 -17.41 1.68 9.50
CA ALA A 70 -18.49 1.09 10.28
C ALA A 70 -18.75 2.06 11.44
N HIS A 71 -19.69 2.98 11.23
CA HIS A 71 -20.24 3.88 12.23
C HIS A 71 -21.11 3.08 13.21
#